data_AF-A0A0H5M0M4-F1
#
_entry.id   AF-A0A0H5M0M4-F1
#
_cell.length_a   1.000
_cell.length_b   1.000
_cell.length_c   1.000
_cell.angle_alpha   90.00
_cell.angle_beta   90.00
_cell.angle_gamma   90.00
#
_symmetry.space_group_name_H-M   'P 1'
#
loop_
_entity.id
_entity.type
_entity.pdbx_description
1 polymer ?
#
loop_
_entity_poly.entity_id
_entity_poly.type
_entity_poly.pdbx_seq_one_letter_code
_entity_poly.pdbx_strand_id
1 'polypeptide(L)'
;MTQLQQAEQRAQVYRQAQQSTYRYTRLLQQLSQHIPSSCWLVNLLPQDNGFIFEAISQDYAAIDIFLVQLSRQSSLTNVRLQKIVQQDDGTFRFSVWADRQQGEDNHE
;
A
#
# COMPACT_ATOMS: atom_id res chain seq x y z
N MET A 1 -4.21 -27.40 -31.17
CA MET A 1 -4.95 -26.25 -30.59
C MET A 1 -4.64 -25.98 -29.11
N THR A 2 -4.07 -26.92 -28.36
CA THR A 2 -3.77 -26.78 -26.92
C THR A 2 -2.52 -25.96 -26.56
N GLN A 3 -1.54 -25.85 -27.47
CA GLN A 3 -0.29 -25.11 -27.20
C GLN A 3 -0.44 -23.59 -27.27
N LEU A 4 -1.29 -23.09 -28.18
CA LEU A 4 -1.61 -21.65 -28.31
C LEU A 4 -2.34 -21.12 -27.06
N GLN A 5 -3.34 -21.85 -26.58
CA GLN A 5 -4.07 -21.49 -25.36
C GLN A 5 -3.16 -21.47 -24.11
N GLN A 6 -2.21 -22.40 -24.00
CA GLN A 6 -1.24 -22.40 -22.89
C GLN A 6 -0.26 -21.22 -22.96
N ALA A 7 0.18 -20.83 -24.16
CA ALA A 7 1.05 -19.68 -24.35
C ALA A 7 0.32 -18.36 -24.02
N GLU A 8 -0.95 -18.23 -24.42
CA GLU A 8 -1.79 -17.08 -24.10
C GLU A 8 -2.06 -16.95 -22.60
N GLN A 9 -2.37 -18.06 -21.93
CA GLN A 9 -2.56 -18.10 -20.47
C GLN A 9 -1.27 -17.67 -19.75
N ARG A 10 -0.10 -18.19 -20.16
CA ARG A 10 1.19 -17.78 -19.59
C ARG A 10 1.47 -16.31 -19.82
N ALA A 11 1.21 -15.79 -21.01
CA ALA A 11 1.37 -14.37 -21.33
C ALA A 11 0.40 -13.48 -20.53
N GLN A 12 -0.79 -13.98 -20.21
CA GLN A 12 -1.77 -13.26 -19.39
C GLN A 12 -1.38 -13.23 -17.92
N VAL A 13 -0.90 -14.35 -17.37
CA VAL A 13 -0.30 -14.42 -16.03
C VAL A 13 0.92 -13.50 -15.93
N TYR A 14 1.79 -13.51 -16.94
CA TYR A 14 2.96 -12.63 -16.97
C TYR A 14 2.57 -11.15 -17.02
N ARG A 15 1.59 -10.79 -17.85
CA ARG A 15 1.06 -9.41 -17.90
C ARG A 15 0.45 -8.98 -16.58
N GLN A 16 -0.33 -9.84 -15.93
CA GLN A 16 -0.93 -9.55 -14.61
C GLN A 16 0.15 -9.38 -13.54
N ALA A 17 1.17 -10.25 -13.51
CA ALA A 17 2.29 -10.16 -12.57
C ALA A 17 3.13 -8.89 -12.82
N GLN A 18 3.30 -8.51 -14.08
CA GLN A 18 4.04 -7.31 -14.44
C GLN A 18 3.26 -6.04 -14.04
N GLN A 19 1.94 -6.01 -14.28
CA GLN A 19 1.07 -4.92 -13.84
C GLN A 19 1.03 -4.78 -12.31
N SER A 20 0.95 -5.88 -11.56
CA SER A 20 0.99 -5.84 -10.09
C SER A 20 2.34 -5.32 -9.58
N THR A 21 3.45 -5.75 -10.19
CA THR A 21 4.80 -5.27 -9.88
C THR A 21 4.92 -3.76 -10.14
N TYR A 22 4.46 -3.27 -11.29
CA TYR A 22 4.51 -1.82 -11.60
C TYR A 22 3.66 -1.00 -10.64
N ARG A 23 2.47 -1.48 -10.28
CA ARG A 23 1.58 -0.80 -9.31
C ARG A 23 2.24 -0.70 -7.93
N TYR A 24 2.88 -1.78 -7.47
CA TYR A 24 3.57 -1.81 -6.19
C TYR A 24 4.80 -0.88 -6.16
N THR A 25 5.62 -0.91 -7.21
CA THR A 25 6.79 -0.03 -7.31
C THR A 25 6.39 1.45 -7.35
N ARG A 26 5.32 1.79 -8.08
CA ARG A 26 4.81 3.17 -8.11
C ARG A 26 4.31 3.62 -6.74
N LEU A 27 3.60 2.76 -6.02
CA LEU A 27 3.16 3.05 -4.66
C LEU A 27 4.35 3.32 -3.73
N LEU A 28 5.40 2.47 -3.77
CA LEU A 28 6.60 2.68 -2.96
C LEU A 28 7.31 4.00 -3.27
N GLN A 29 7.39 4.39 -4.55
CA GLN A 29 7.96 5.67 -4.96
C GLN A 29 7.14 6.87 -4.48
N GLN A 30 5.80 6.77 -4.49
CA GLN A 30 4.93 7.83 -3.97
C GLN A 30 5.05 7.94 -2.45
N LEU A 31 5.12 6.81 -1.75
CA LEU A 31 5.28 6.80 -0.29
C LEU A 31 6.61 7.42 0.14
N SER A 32 7.71 7.10 -0.54
CA SER A 32 9.03 7.64 -0.16
C SER A 32 9.12 9.17 -0.24
N GLN A 33 8.29 9.81 -1.08
CA GLN A 33 8.25 11.27 -1.22
C GLN A 33 7.39 11.97 -0.16
N HIS A 34 6.51 11.24 0.53
CA HIS A 34 5.46 11.83 1.38
C HIS A 34 5.50 11.37 2.84
N ILE A 35 6.44 10.50 3.22
CA ILE A 35 6.62 10.08 4.61
C ILE A 35 7.23 11.23 5.44
N PRO A 36 6.59 11.66 6.55
CA PRO A 36 7.14 12.67 7.45
C PRO A 36 8.48 12.25 8.04
N SER A 37 9.41 13.18 8.31
CA SER A 37 10.71 12.85 8.91
C SER A 37 10.62 12.18 10.28
N SER A 38 9.54 12.44 11.03
CA SER A 38 9.23 11.87 12.35
C SER A 38 8.42 10.58 12.31
N CYS A 39 8.14 10.03 11.13
CA CYS A 39 7.43 8.77 10.95
C CYS A 39 8.17 7.88 9.96
N TRP A 40 8.34 6.60 10.25
CA TRP A 40 8.99 5.64 9.37
C TRP A 40 8.08 4.47 9.07
N LEU A 41 7.89 4.17 7.78
CA LEU A 41 7.25 2.94 7.34
C LEU A 41 8.22 1.78 7.57
N VAL A 42 7.80 0.81 8.39
CA VAL A 42 8.57 -0.39 8.74
C VAL A 42 8.24 -1.53 7.79
N ASN A 43 6.95 -1.81 7.59
CA ASN A 43 6.49 -2.86 6.70
C ASN A 43 5.33 -2.39 5.82
N LEU A 44 5.31 -2.88 4.59
CA LEU A 44 4.16 -2.81 3.69
C LEU A 44 3.77 -4.23 3.31
N LEU A 45 2.60 -4.66 3.78
CA LEU A 45 2.09 -6.00 3.58
C LEU A 45 0.93 -5.96 2.59
N PRO A 46 1.10 -6.46 1.35
CA PRO A 46 -0.03 -6.60 0.43
C PRO A 46 -1.00 -7.65 0.96
N GLN A 47 -2.29 -7.35 0.87
CA GLN A 47 -3.40 -8.23 1.21
C GLN A 47 -4.31 -8.37 -0.02
N ASP A 48 -5.23 -9.33 0.01
CA ASP A 48 -6.09 -9.64 -1.15
C ASP A 48 -6.84 -8.40 -1.66
N ASN A 49 -7.40 -7.60 -0.73
CA ASN A 49 -8.19 -6.40 -1.07
C ASN A 49 -7.53 -5.07 -0.67
N GLY A 50 -6.26 -5.08 -0.24
CA GLY A 50 -5.68 -3.87 0.34
C GLY A 50 -4.23 -4.00 0.73
N PHE A 51 -3.84 -3.14 1.66
CA PHE A 51 -2.50 -3.05 2.21
C PHE A 51 -2.56 -2.81 3.71
N ILE A 52 -1.65 -3.46 4.44
CA ILE A 52 -1.33 -3.10 5.82
C ILE A 52 0.00 -2.37 5.83
N PHE A 53 -0.01 -1.16 6.38
CA PHE A 53 1.18 -0.35 6.63
C PHE A 53 1.52 -0.47 8.11
N GLU A 54 2.71 -0.99 8.43
CA GLU A 54 3.24 -0.90 9.79
C GLU A 54 4.28 0.21 9.83
N ALA A 55 4.16 1.11 10.79
CA ALA A 55 5.03 2.26 10.90
C ALA A 55 5.38 2.56 12.36
N ILE A 56 6.46 3.32 12.55
CA ILE A 56 6.89 3.87 13.83
C ILE A 56 6.84 5.39 13.73
N SER A 57 6.40 6.07 14.78
CA SER A 57 6.36 7.53 14.87
C SER A 57 6.91 8.03 16.20
N GLN A 58 7.50 9.22 16.23
CA GLN A 58 7.95 9.87 17.46
C GLN A 58 6.81 10.56 18.22
N ASP A 59 5.75 10.97 17.51
CA ASP A 59 4.63 11.69 18.09
C ASP A 59 3.30 11.38 17.36
N TYR A 60 2.18 11.69 18.02
CA TYR A 60 0.85 11.47 17.46
C TYR A 60 0.52 12.38 16.27
N ALA A 61 1.11 13.57 16.17
CA ALA A 61 0.84 14.50 15.07
C ALA A 61 1.39 13.94 13.75
N ALA A 62 2.55 13.30 13.79
CA ALA A 62 3.14 12.63 12.64
C ALA A 62 2.34 11.40 12.19
N ILE A 63 1.63 10.72 13.09
CA ILE A 63 0.69 9.65 12.74
C ILE A 63 -0.50 10.22 11.96
N ASP A 64 -1.09 11.33 12.43
CA ASP A 64 -2.20 11.99 11.74
C ASP A 64 -1.79 12.49 10.34
N ILE A 65 -0.63 13.14 10.23
CA ILE A 65 -0.08 13.57 8.94
C ILE A 65 0.12 12.35 8.02
N PHE A 66 0.66 11.23 8.53
CA PHE A 66 0.85 10.02 7.76
C PHE A 66 -0.49 9.46 7.23
N LEU A 67 -1.54 9.42 8.06
CA LEU A 67 -2.89 9.00 7.65
C LEU A 67 -3.48 9.92 6.57
N VAL A 68 -3.31 11.23 6.71
CA VAL A 68 -3.73 12.22 5.71
C VAL A 68 -3.00 12.02 4.39
N GLN A 69 -1.68 11.77 4.42
CA GLN A 69 -0.89 11.55 3.21
C GLN A 69 -1.27 10.25 2.50
N LEU A 70 -1.53 9.18 3.26
CA LEU A 70 -2.06 7.93 2.71
C LEU A 70 -3.43 8.14 2.07
N SER A 71 -4.31 8.90 2.71
CA SER A 71 -5.67 9.19 2.20
C SER A 71 -5.67 10.04 0.93
N ARG A 72 -4.58 10.75 0.63
CA ARG A 72 -4.39 11.52 -0.61
C ARG A 72 -3.88 10.67 -1.78
N GLN A 73 -3.47 9.43 -1.54
CA GLN A 73 -2.99 8.56 -2.60
C GLN A 73 -4.15 8.04 -3.43
N SER A 74 -4.19 8.42 -4.71
CA SER A 74 -5.21 7.95 -5.67
C SER A 74 -5.34 6.42 -5.80
N SER A 75 -4.33 5.66 -5.39
CA SER A 75 -4.30 4.19 -5.42
C SER A 75 -4.88 3.53 -4.17
N LEU A 76 -5.24 4.31 -3.15
CA LEU A 76 -5.72 3.85 -1.86
C LEU A 76 -7.10 4.45 -1.55
N THR A 77 -7.94 3.67 -0.89
CA THR A 77 -9.21 4.14 -0.34
C THR A 77 -9.43 3.54 1.05
N ASN A 78 -10.42 4.04 1.78
CA ASN A 78 -10.78 3.58 3.12
C ASN A 78 -9.56 3.40 4.05
N VAL A 79 -8.73 4.44 4.15
CA VAL A 79 -7.55 4.44 5.02
C VAL A 79 -8.00 4.49 6.47
N ARG A 80 -7.60 3.49 7.28
CA ARG A 80 -8.04 3.32 8.67
C ARG A 80 -6.88 2.94 9.56
N LEU A 81 -6.67 3.68 10.63
CA LEU A 81 -5.77 3.27 11.71
C LEU A 81 -6.35 2.04 12.42
N GLN A 82 -5.56 0.97 12.55
CA GLN A 82 -5.99 -0.27 13.20
C GLN A 82 -5.49 -0.37 14.64
N LYS A 83 -4.24 -0.01 14.89
CA LYS A 83 -3.60 -0.17 16.19
C LYS A 83 -2.52 0.89 16.40
N ILE A 84 -2.39 1.38 17.62
CA ILE A 84 -1.24 2.15 18.10
C ILE A 84 -0.78 1.53 19.41
N VAL A 85 0.52 1.37 19.58
CA VAL A 85 1.16 0.94 20.83
C VAL A 85 2.35 1.85 21.08
N GLN A 86 2.40 2.45 22.26
CA GLN A 86 3.61 3.14 22.70
C GLN A 86 4.65 2.11 23.15
N GLN A 87 5.88 2.28 22.68
CA GLN A 87 7.02 1.44 23.01
C GLN A 87 7.78 2.01 24.21
N ASP A 88 8.62 1.18 24.84
CA ASP A 88 9.40 1.56 26.02
C ASP A 88 10.39 2.72 25.75
N ASP A 89 10.79 2.91 24.48
CA ASP A 89 11.64 4.01 24.02
C ASP A 89 10.87 5.33 23.80
N GLY A 90 9.56 5.35 24.08
CA GLY A 90 8.69 6.50 23.92
C GLY A 90 8.13 6.69 22.51
N THR A 91 8.55 5.89 21.53
CA THR A 91 8.00 5.93 20.17
C THR A 91 6.67 5.19 20.08
N PHE A 92 5.93 5.40 19.00
CA PHE A 92 4.65 4.77 18.74
C PHE A 92 4.77 3.83 17.55
N ARG A 93 4.53 2.54 17.77
CA ARG A 93 4.35 1.57 16.70
C ARG A 93 2.88 1.46 16.35
N PHE A 94 2.54 1.63 15.09
CA PHE A 94 1.16 1.64 14.63
C PHE A 94 0.96 0.90 13.32
N SER A 95 -0.29 0.50 13.07
CA SER A 95 -0.69 -0.14 11.83
C SER A 95 -1.90 0.54 11.19
N VAL A 96 -1.88 0.64 9.86
CA VAL A 96 -2.93 1.26 9.05
C VAL A 96 -3.39 0.27 8.00
N TRP A 97 -4.69 0.12 7.83
CA TRP A 97 -5.32 -0.55 6.70
C TRP A 97 -5.63 0.47 5.61
N ALA A 98 -5.43 0.11 4.36
CA ALA A 98 -6.08 0.79 3.23
C ALA A 98 -6.57 -0.22 2.22
N ASP A 99 -7.76 0.00 1.67
CA ASP A 99 -8.24 -0.74 0.52
C ASP A 99 -7.47 -0.31 -0.72
N ARG A 100 -7.22 -1.26 -1.63
CA ARG A 100 -6.64 -0.95 -2.92
C ARG A 100 -7.73 -0.34 -3.79
N GLN A 101 -7.48 0.83 -4.38
CA GLN A 101 -8.35 1.36 -5.41
C GLN A 101 -8.34 0.38 -6.59
N GLN A 102 -9.43 -0.38 -6.76
CA GLN A 102 -9.66 -1.11 -8.01
C GLN A 102 -9.86 -0.02 -9.06
N GLY A 103 -8.97 0.04 -10.05
CA GLY A 103 -9.20 0.90 -11.19
C GLY A 103 -10.58 0.56 -11.76
N GLU A 104 -11.37 1.57 -12.08
CA GLU A 104 -12.50 1.39 -12.98
C GLU A 104 -11.96 0.67 -14.22
N ASP A 105 -12.15 -0.65 -14.30
CA ASP A 105 -12.17 -1.35 -15.58
C ASP A 105 -13.46 -0.88 -16.26
N ASN A 106 -13.41 0.34 -16.82
CA ASN A 106 -14.40 0.83 -17.76
C ASN A 106 -14.32 -0.06 -19.00
N HIS A 107 -15.12 -1.12 -18.98
CA HIS A 107 -15.68 -1.70 -20.19
C HIS A 107 -17.01 -0.99 -20.46
N GLU A 108 -16.96 0.04 -21.29
CA GLU A 108 -18.07 0.41 -22.19
C GLU A 108 -17.57 0.30 -23.64
#